data_AF-W6N803-F1
#
_entry.id   AF-W6N803-F1
#
_cell.length_a   1.000
_cell.length_b   1.000
_cell.length_c   1.000
_cell.angle_alpha   90.00
_cell.angle_beta   90.00
_cell.angle_gamma   90.00
#
_symmetry.space_group_name_H-M   'P 1'
#
loop_
_entity.id
_entity.type
_entity.pdbx_description
1 polymer ?
#
loop_
_entity_poly.entity_id
_entity_poly.type
_entity_poly.pdbx_seq_one_letter_code
_entity_poly.pdbx_strand_id
1 'polypeptide(L)' 'MEKKKANFKLKGLRVEHNLKQSDIAKKIGISESTYNRKENGYADFSETEMYKISKIFKKDPAFIFFNNIFFDDKVAK' A
#
# COMPACT_ATOMS: atom_id res chain seq x y z
N MET A 1 -1.86 9.08 17.85
CA MET A 1 -2.41 9.06 16.48
C MET A 1 -3.12 7.73 16.29
N GLU A 2 -4.37 7.77 15.87
CA GLU A 2 -5.19 6.57 15.65
C GLU A 2 -4.60 5.73 14.49
N LYS A 3 -4.50 4.41 14.68
CA LYS A 3 -3.96 3.49 13.68
C LYS A 3 -5.00 3.33 12.56
N LYS A 4 -4.61 3.67 11.32
CA LYS A 4 -5.43 3.37 10.14
C LYS A 4 -5.39 1.88 9.83
N LYS A 5 -6.34 1.43 9.01
CA LYS A 5 -6.34 0.05 8.49
C LYS A 5 -5.08 -0.20 7.66
N ALA A 6 -4.47 -1.38 7.83
CA ALA A 6 -3.34 -1.79 7.01
C ALA A 6 -3.72 -1.87 5.52
N ASN A 7 -2.78 -1.58 4.63
CA ASN A 7 -2.99 -1.69 3.20
C ASN A 7 -2.80 -3.15 2.73
N PHE A 8 -3.86 -3.96 2.89
CA PHE A 8 -3.85 -5.36 2.48
C PHE A 8 -3.66 -5.57 0.98
N LYS A 9 -4.07 -4.61 0.14
CA LYS A 9 -3.91 -4.70 -1.31
C LYS A 9 -2.45 -4.55 -1.71
N LEU A 10 -1.75 -3.56 -1.14
CA LEU A 10 -0.30 -3.41 -1.32
C LEU A 10 0.45 -4.66 -0.82
N LYS A 11 0.06 -5.18 0.36
CA LYS A 11 0.65 -6.40 0.91
C LYS A 11 0.46 -7.61 0.00
N GLY A 12 -0.73 -7.77 -0.58
CA GLY A 12 -1.04 -8.82 -1.56
C GLY A 12 -0.13 -8.75 -2.78
N LEU A 13 -0.10 -7.59 -3.46
CA LEU A 13 0.78 -7.35 -4.61
C LEU A 13 2.24 -7.65 -4.29
N ARG A 14 2.72 -7.22 -3.12
CA ARG A 14 4.10 -7.46 -2.71
C ARG A 14 4.40 -8.97 -2.59
N VAL A 15 3.50 -9.73 -1.98
CA VAL A 15 3.67 -11.19 -1.79
C VAL A 15 3.53 -11.93 -3.13
N GLU A 16 2.59 -11.56 -3.98
CA GLU A 16 2.42 -12.12 -5.34
C GLU A 16 3.68 -11.98 -6.20
N HIS A 17 4.45 -10.91 -5.98
CA HIS A 17 5.73 -10.66 -6.65
C HIS A 17 6.94 -11.24 -5.91
N ASN A 18 6.76 -12.05 -4.86
CA ASN A 18 7.84 -12.58 -4.01
C ASN A 18 8.76 -11.50 -3.41
N LEU A 19 8.21 -10.32 -3.11
CA LEU A 19 8.96 -9.20 -2.55
C LEU A 19 8.79 -9.15 -1.01
N LYS A 20 9.88 -8.82 -0.31
CA LYS A 20 9.87 -8.47 1.11
C LYS A 20 9.57 -6.98 1.27
N GLN A 21 9.22 -6.58 2.49
CA GLN A 21 9.04 -5.17 2.82
C GLN A 21 10.32 -4.36 2.57
N SER A 22 11.48 -4.94 2.92
CA SER A 22 12.80 -4.39 2.64
C SER A 22 13.07 -4.14 1.15
N ASP A 23 12.56 -5.00 0.25
CA ASP A 23 12.75 -4.85 -1.19
C ASP A 23 12.02 -3.62 -1.74
N ILE A 24 10.77 -3.40 -1.32
CA ILE A 24 10.01 -2.21 -1.72
C ILE A 24 10.62 -0.96 -1.10
N ALA A 25 10.98 -1.00 0.19
CA ALA A 25 11.62 0.10 0.89
C ALA A 25 12.89 0.58 0.16
N LYS A 26 13.76 -0.37 -0.23
CA LYS A 26 14.96 -0.10 -1.03
C LYS A 26 14.63 0.53 -2.38
N LYS A 27 13.64 0.01 -3.11
CA LYS A 27 13.23 0.52 -4.43
C LYS A 27 12.68 1.95 -4.37
N ILE A 28 12.03 2.34 -3.26
CA ILE A 28 11.44 3.68 -3.14
C ILE A 28 12.30 4.68 -2.35
N GLY A 29 13.39 4.20 -1.74
CA GLY A 29 14.40 5.01 -1.06
C GLY A 29 14.05 5.36 0.39
N ILE A 30 13.43 4.43 1.12
CA ILE A 30 13.10 4.59 2.55
C ILE A 30 13.60 3.40 3.38
N SER A 31 13.63 3.53 4.71
CA SER A 31 13.94 2.41 5.58
C SER A 31 12.83 1.35 5.59
N GLU A 32 13.20 0.08 5.81
CA GLU A 32 12.24 -1.01 5.98
C GLU A 32 11.25 -0.73 7.12
N SER A 33 11.73 -0.18 8.24
CA SER A 33 10.89 0.21 9.37
C SER A 33 9.84 1.26 9.00
N THR A 34 10.22 2.23 8.17
CA THR A 34 9.28 3.25 7.65
C THR A 34 8.25 2.61 6.73
N TYR A 35 8.68 1.76 5.81
CA TYR A 35 7.77 1.04 4.92
C TYR A 35 6.81 0.13 5.71
N ASN A 36 7.31 -0.63 6.69
CA ASN A 36 6.50 -1.51 7.53
C ASN A 36 5.41 -0.73 8.28
N ARG A 37 5.77 0.40 8.89
CA ARG A 37 4.80 1.27 9.57
C ARG A 37 3.72 1.75 8.60
N LYS A 38 4.10 2.11 7.37
CA LYS A 38 3.17 2.58 6.34
C LYS A 38 2.25 1.48 5.81
N GLU A 39 2.79 0.32 5.43
CA GLU A 39 1.99 -0.84 4.97
C GLU A 39 1.00 -1.31 6.06
N ASN A 40 1.38 -1.21 7.35
CA ASN A 40 0.54 -1.61 8.48
C ASN A 40 -0.37 -0.50 9.03
N GLY A 41 -0.45 0.66 8.39
CA GLY A 41 -1.40 1.74 8.75
C GLY A 41 -0.99 2.62 9.94
N TYR A 42 0.27 2.59 10.36
CA TYR A 42 0.81 3.47 11.41
C TYR A 42 1.32 4.81 10.88
N ALA A 43 1.42 4.96 9.55
CA ALA A 43 1.80 6.19 8.85
C ALA A 43 1.25 6.15 7.42
N ASP A 44 1.08 7.31 6.79
CA ASP A 44 0.66 7.39 5.40
C ASP A 44 1.87 7.31 4.46
N PHE A 45 1.65 6.75 3.26
CA PHE A 45 2.58 6.93 2.15
C PHE A 45 2.48 8.37 1.64
N SER A 46 3.60 8.98 1.26
CA SER A 46 3.59 10.25 0.53
C SER A 46 3.18 10.01 -0.93
N GLU A 47 2.71 11.04 -1.62
CA GLU A 47 2.35 10.95 -3.04
C GLU A 47 3.52 10.43 -3.89
N THR A 48 4.75 10.90 -3.62
CA THR A 48 5.96 10.44 -4.31
C THR A 48 6.23 8.95 -4.08
N GLU A 49 6.01 8.45 -2.86
CA GLU A 49 6.15 7.02 -2.58
C GLU A 49 5.06 6.20 -3.26
N MET A 50 3.80 6.65 -3.22
CA MET A 50 2.69 6.01 -3.93
C MET A 50 2.97 5.91 -5.43
N TYR A 51 3.49 6.99 -6.03
CA TYR A 51 3.89 7.00 -7.44
C TYR A 51 5.02 6.00 -7.74
N LYS A 52 6.07 5.93 -6.91
CA LYS A 52 7.14 4.94 -7.11
C LYS A 52 6.62 3.50 -6.99
N ILE A 53 5.76 3.24 -6.01
CA ILE A 53 5.12 1.93 -5.80
C ILE A 53 4.25 1.55 -7.00
N SER A 54 3.49 2.51 -7.54
CA SER A 54 2.64 2.29 -8.72
C SER A 54 3.46 1.85 -9.94
N LYS A 55 4.66 2.43 -10.13
CA LYS A 55 5.60 2.02 -11.19
C LYS A 55 6.19 0.64 -10.99
N ILE A 56 6.46 0.22 -9.74
CA ILE A 56 6.95 -1.14 -9.44
C ILE A 56 5.93 -2.19 -9.86
N PHE A 57 4.65 -1.98 -9.52
CA PHE A 57 3.58 -2.95 -9.77
C PHE A 57 2.83 -2.74 -11.09
N LYS A 58 3.13 -1.67 -11.83
CA LYS A 58 2.41 -1.27 -13.05
C LYS A 58 0.88 -1.22 -12.82
N LYS A 59 0.48 -0.65 -11.68
CA LYS A 59 -0.92 -0.44 -11.30
C LYS A 59 -1.16 1.03 -11.02
N ASP A 60 -2.41 1.46 -11.16
CA ASP A 60 -2.80 2.81 -10.79
C ASP A 60 -2.65 3.04 -9.26
N PRO A 61 -2.13 4.19 -8.80
CA PRO A 61 -2.05 4.50 -7.37
C PRO A 61 -3.40 4.39 -6.66
N ALA A 62 -4.49 4.84 -7.29
CA ALA A 62 -5.82 4.76 -6.70
C ALA A 62 -6.28 3.33 -6.53
N PHE A 63 -5.94 2.44 -7.47
CA PHE A 63 -6.18 1.02 -7.28
C PHE A 63 -5.48 0.50 -6.02
N ILE A 64 -4.24 0.89 -5.73
CA ILE A 64 -3.45 0.36 -4.60
C ILE A 64 -3.84 1.00 -3.26
N PHE A 65 -4.08 2.31 -3.22
CA PHE A 65 -4.14 3.10 -1.99
C PHE A 65 -5.53 3.60 -1.62
N PHE A 66 -6.48 3.63 -2.55
CA PHE A 66 -7.85 4.05 -2.28
C PHE A 66 -8.81 2.86 -2.40
N ASN A 67 -9.72 2.74 -1.44
CA ASN A 67 -10.81 1.77 -1.58
C ASN A 67 -11.77 2.27 -2.66
N ASN A 68 -12.30 1.36 -3.48
CA ASN A 68 -13.42 1.68 -4.34
C ASN A 68 -14.56 2.18 -3.45
N ILE A 69 -14.84 3.47 -3.52
CA ILE A 69 -15.88 4.15 -2.74
C ILE A 69 -17.30 3.68 -3.17
N PHE A 70 -17.38 2.79 -4.17
CA PHE A 70 -18.61 2.40 -4.87
C PHE A 70 -19.17 1.03 -4.54
N PHE A 71 -18.58 0.27 -3.63
CA PHE A 71 -19.22 -0.94 -3.10
C PHE A 71 -19.50 -0.74 -1.62
N ASP A 72 -20.57 0.02 -1.35
CA ASP A 72 -21.23 -0.01 -0.04
C ASP A 72 -21.82 -1.43 0.10
N ASP A 73 -21.37 -2.18 1.10
CA ASP A 73 -21.83 -3.54 1.44
C ASP A 73 -23.32 -3.59 1.87
N LYS A 74 -24.11 -2.55 1.54
CA LYS A 74 -25.54 -2.44 1.83
C LYS A 74 -26.46 -3.08 0.80
N VAL A 75 -25.94 -3.74 -0.24
CA VAL A 75 -26.78 -4.38 -1.28
C VAL A 75 -26.60 -5.89 -1.35
N ALA A 76 -26.25 -6.50 -0.22
CA ALA A 76 -26.37 -7.95 -0.03
C ALA A 76 -27.09 -8.24 1.30
N LYS A 77 -28.36 -7.87 1.37
CA LYS A 77 -29.34 -8.43 2.29
C LYS A 77 -30.70 -8.50 1.62
#